data_AF-A0A397IMS8-F1
#
_entry.id   AF-A0A397IMS8-F1
#
_cell.length_a   1.000
_cell.length_b   1.000
_cell.length_c   1.000
_cell.angle_alpha   90.00
_cell.angle_beta   90.00
_cell.angle_gamma   90.00
#
_symmetry.space_group_name_H-M   'P 1'
#
loop_
_entity.id
_entity.type
_entity.pdbx_description
1 polymer ?
#
loop_
_entity_poly.entity_id
_entity_poly.type
_entity_poly.pdbx_seq_one_letter_code
_entity_poly.pdbx_strand_id
1 'polypeptide(L)'
;MFQEDSLQFSDIQKLERWLKESEKHIAYLENQIGIKDEEIDLLKTKVDNLKLRLKKALQDIENKDKIIPTLETQLIKMVNKLSFLQHRIQKLRETTILDMTHLLSTNTLVFNLILDVRANIKLLGDLAREDNTLLKDEIDNFQTQAELKLSQIQNGCYTFETEVTQLRQEFINLRNINLNQQELTNELGTINETLKEQLDVLTDKNETFQAEMNEKTRLYEQAQDRLDECRDENYQLRESLQGTHENIIESESAYDKLKQKICILGLTHIAWRARNLRQAQILNIEFNTAKTAWRNQRNRNQNITQELQNYRRHGRNLQNDKEPPIEYYNKFMQIFQYGNTLGVSGFNDAVKTQMLSSRLAKRFIPPNPFQNNAGNQVNTPTLFLGWLEDKYREVIIGTSQASMKAHINEKFSPLDIPDSYK
;
A
#
# COMPACT_ATOMS: atom_id res chain seq x y z
N MET A 1 -17.92 21.97 -26.68
CA MET A 1 -17.50 21.21 -27.87
C MET A 1 -16.05 20.74 -27.78
N PHE A 2 -15.01 21.50 -28.18
CA PHE A 2 -13.63 20.96 -28.23
C PHE A 2 -13.04 20.43 -26.90
N GLN A 3 -13.51 20.91 -25.75
CA GLN A 3 -13.00 20.50 -24.44
C GLN A 3 -13.68 19.21 -23.91
N GLU A 4 -14.96 19.00 -24.23
CA GLU A 4 -15.71 17.77 -23.90
C GLU A 4 -15.23 16.57 -24.71
N ASP A 5 -14.94 16.78 -26.00
CA ASP A 5 -14.41 15.73 -26.88
C ASP A 5 -13.03 15.24 -26.41
N SER A 6 -12.20 16.14 -25.86
CA SER A 6 -10.88 15.78 -25.29
C SER A 6 -10.99 14.98 -23.99
N LEU A 7 -12.00 15.28 -23.17
CA LEU A 7 -12.23 14.59 -21.90
C LEU A 7 -12.78 13.18 -22.16
N GLN A 8 -13.73 13.05 -23.10
CA GLN A 8 -14.24 11.76 -23.55
C GLN A 8 -13.13 10.87 -24.13
N PHE A 9 -12.22 11.44 -24.93
CA PHE A 9 -11.09 10.67 -25.48
C PHE A 9 -10.13 10.16 -24.40
N SER A 10 -9.87 10.95 -23.35
CA SER A 10 -9.02 10.52 -22.22
C SER A 10 -9.64 9.38 -21.41
N ASP A 11 -10.96 9.36 -21.22
CA ASP A 11 -11.62 8.31 -20.44
C ASP A 11 -11.76 7.02 -21.25
N ILE A 12 -11.94 7.11 -22.58
CA ILE A 12 -11.87 5.97 -23.49
C ILE A 12 -10.49 5.30 -23.40
N GLN A 13 -9.38 6.05 -23.41
CA GLN A 13 -8.03 5.48 -23.28
C GLN A 13 -7.79 4.76 -21.95
N LYS A 14 -8.38 5.25 -20.84
CA LYS A 14 -8.30 4.57 -19.54
C LYS A 14 -9.07 3.26 -19.57
N LEU A 15 -10.28 3.27 -20.14
CA LEU A 15 -11.10 2.07 -20.32
C LEU A 15 -10.41 1.03 -21.20
N GLU A 16 -9.75 1.44 -22.29
CA GLU A 16 -8.97 0.54 -23.14
C GLU A 16 -7.80 -0.12 -22.40
N ARG A 17 -7.08 0.63 -21.54
CA ARG A 17 -6.03 0.02 -20.69
C ARG A 17 -6.62 -0.97 -19.69
N TRP A 18 -7.74 -0.62 -19.07
CA TRP A 18 -8.39 -1.46 -18.07
C TRP A 18 -8.94 -2.75 -18.70
N LEU A 19 -9.51 -2.64 -19.91
CA LEU A 19 -9.95 -3.77 -20.71
C LEU A 19 -8.77 -4.70 -21.03
N LYS A 20 -7.66 -4.14 -21.53
CA LYS A 20 -6.47 -4.91 -21.89
C LYS A 20 -5.83 -5.62 -20.69
N GLU A 21 -5.86 -5.00 -19.51
CA GLU A 21 -5.36 -5.64 -18.29
C GLU A 21 -6.32 -6.72 -17.78
N SER A 22 -7.63 -6.50 -17.89
CA SER A 22 -8.65 -7.50 -17.58
C SER A 22 -8.55 -8.72 -18.51
N GLU A 23 -8.30 -8.52 -19.81
CA GLU A 23 -8.09 -9.61 -20.77
C GLU A 23 -6.88 -10.48 -20.41
N LYS A 24 -5.76 -9.87 -19.98
CA LYS A 24 -4.61 -10.63 -19.49
C LYS A 24 -4.94 -11.43 -18.24
N HIS A 25 -5.70 -10.85 -17.32
CA HIS A 25 -6.10 -11.54 -16.09
C HIS A 25 -7.05 -12.71 -16.38
N ILE A 26 -8.00 -12.54 -17.31
CA ILE A 26 -8.87 -13.62 -17.79
C ILE A 26 -8.04 -14.74 -18.41
N ALA A 27 -7.12 -14.43 -19.33
CA ALA A 27 -6.26 -15.44 -19.95
C ALA A 27 -5.40 -16.20 -18.92
N TYR A 28 -4.93 -15.52 -17.87
CA TYR A 28 -4.23 -16.16 -16.75
C TYR A 28 -5.14 -17.13 -16.00
N LEU A 29 -6.38 -16.72 -15.68
CA LEU A 29 -7.36 -17.57 -14.99
C LEU A 29 -7.77 -18.77 -15.84
N GLU A 30 -8.00 -18.60 -17.14
CA GLU A 30 -8.31 -19.69 -18.07
C GLU A 30 -7.20 -20.75 -18.09
N ASN A 31 -5.94 -20.31 -18.10
CA ASN A 31 -4.80 -21.23 -18.03
C ASN A 31 -4.76 -21.99 -16.68
N GLN A 32 -5.01 -21.30 -15.57
CA GLN A 32 -5.09 -21.94 -14.24
C GLN A 32 -6.23 -22.96 -14.15
N ILE A 33 -7.39 -22.66 -14.75
CA ILE A 33 -8.52 -23.58 -14.82
C ILE A 33 -8.13 -24.83 -15.61
N GLY A 34 -7.48 -24.66 -16.78
CA GLY A 34 -7.00 -25.80 -17.57
C GLY A 34 -6.05 -26.72 -16.79
N ILE A 35 -5.08 -26.15 -16.06
CA ILE A 35 -4.18 -26.94 -15.19
C ILE A 35 -4.95 -27.69 -14.11
N LYS A 36 -5.98 -27.05 -13.52
CA LYS A 36 -6.81 -27.67 -12.48
C LYS A 36 -7.70 -28.78 -13.02
N ASP A 37 -8.22 -28.65 -14.24
CA ASP A 37 -9.02 -29.68 -14.90
C ASP A 37 -8.16 -30.93 -15.20
N GLU A 38 -6.91 -30.75 -15.67
CA GLU A 38 -5.96 -31.86 -15.84
C GLU A 38 -5.65 -32.58 -14.50
N GLU A 39 -5.50 -31.81 -13.42
CA GLU A 39 -5.28 -32.35 -12.07
C GLU A 39 -6.49 -33.18 -11.58
N ILE A 40 -7.71 -32.69 -11.85
CA ILE A 40 -8.96 -33.40 -11.53
C ILE A 40 -9.05 -34.73 -12.29
N ASP A 41 -8.71 -34.76 -13.57
CA ASP A 41 -8.78 -35.99 -14.38
C ASP A 41 -7.72 -37.01 -13.96
N LEU A 42 -6.53 -36.56 -13.56
CA LEU A 42 -5.52 -37.43 -12.97
C LEU A 42 -5.99 -38.03 -11.64
N LEU A 43 -6.64 -37.22 -10.79
CA LEU A 43 -7.19 -37.68 -9.51
C LEU A 43 -8.33 -38.68 -9.70
N LYS A 44 -9.25 -38.45 -10.64
CA LYS A 44 -10.32 -39.41 -10.98
C LYS A 44 -9.73 -40.76 -11.38
N THR A 45 -8.72 -40.76 -12.25
CA THR A 45 -8.03 -41.99 -12.70
C THR A 45 -7.41 -42.76 -11.53
N LYS A 46 -6.79 -42.05 -10.57
CA LYS A 46 -6.25 -42.66 -9.34
C LYS A 46 -7.35 -43.25 -8.46
N VAL A 47 -8.45 -42.54 -8.26
CA VAL A 47 -9.60 -43.01 -7.47
C VAL A 47 -10.19 -44.29 -8.07
N ASP A 48 -10.35 -44.35 -9.39
CA ASP A 48 -10.87 -45.53 -10.06
C ASP A 48 -9.94 -46.75 -9.91
N ASN A 49 -8.61 -46.54 -10.00
CA ASN A 49 -7.64 -47.61 -9.75
C ASN A 49 -7.71 -48.11 -8.30
N LEU A 50 -7.78 -47.20 -7.33
CA LEU A 50 -7.91 -47.55 -5.91
C LEU A 50 -9.20 -48.33 -5.64
N LYS A 51 -10.32 -47.92 -6.24
CA LYS A 51 -11.61 -48.60 -6.13
C LYS A 51 -11.53 -50.03 -6.66
N LEU A 52 -10.82 -50.24 -7.76
CA LEU A 52 -10.61 -51.56 -8.35
C LEU A 52 -9.73 -52.46 -7.46
N ARG A 53 -8.67 -51.91 -6.87
CA ARG A 53 -7.83 -52.61 -5.88
C ARG A 53 -8.61 -52.97 -4.62
N LEU A 54 -9.43 -52.06 -4.12
CA LEU A 54 -10.28 -52.29 -2.94
C LEU A 54 -11.28 -53.42 -3.21
N LYS A 55 -11.92 -53.43 -4.37
CA LYS A 55 -12.85 -54.51 -4.77
C LYS A 55 -12.15 -55.87 -4.78
N LYS A 56 -10.92 -55.94 -5.30
CA LYS A 56 -10.13 -57.18 -5.31
C LYS A 56 -9.77 -57.63 -3.90
N ALA A 57 -9.33 -56.70 -3.04
CA ALA A 57 -9.01 -57.00 -1.64
C ALA A 57 -10.23 -57.51 -0.85
N LEU A 58 -11.41 -56.91 -1.06
CA LEU A 58 -12.66 -57.38 -0.44
C LEU A 58 -13.01 -58.80 -0.88
N GLN A 59 -12.84 -59.13 -2.17
CA GLN A 59 -13.08 -60.49 -2.66
C GLN A 59 -12.11 -61.51 -2.04
N ASP A 60 -10.84 -61.15 -1.88
CA ASP A 60 -9.84 -62.00 -1.24
C ASP A 60 -10.16 -62.24 0.24
N ILE A 61 -10.65 -61.23 0.96
CA ILE A 61 -11.11 -61.36 2.35
C ILE A 61 -12.32 -62.32 2.40
N GLU A 62 -13.33 -62.11 1.55
CA GLU A 62 -14.52 -62.97 1.52
C GLU A 62 -14.17 -64.43 1.21
N ASN A 63 -13.19 -64.67 0.33
CA ASN A 63 -12.72 -66.01 0.02
C ASN A 63 -12.02 -66.66 1.22
N LYS A 64 -11.21 -65.89 1.97
CA LYS A 64 -10.53 -66.38 3.18
C LYS A 64 -11.53 -66.67 4.30
N ASP A 65 -12.53 -65.82 4.49
CA ASP A 65 -13.61 -66.03 5.47
C ASP A 65 -14.41 -67.31 5.22
N LYS A 66 -14.52 -67.77 3.96
CA LYS A 66 -15.14 -69.06 3.64
C LYS A 66 -14.25 -70.26 3.99
N ILE A 67 -12.92 -70.10 3.92
CA ILE A 67 -11.95 -71.17 4.17
C ILE A 67 -11.71 -71.36 5.68
N ILE A 68 -11.69 -70.28 6.46
CA ILE A 68 -11.41 -70.30 7.90
C ILE A 68 -12.30 -71.29 8.67
N PRO A 69 -13.64 -71.31 8.52
CA PRO A 69 -14.51 -72.25 9.23
C PRO A 69 -14.21 -73.72 8.92
N THR A 70 -13.77 -74.00 7.70
CA THR A 70 -13.40 -75.34 7.27
C THR A 70 -12.13 -75.80 7.99
N LEU A 71 -11.13 -74.92 8.10
CA LEU A 71 -9.89 -75.19 8.82
C LEU A 71 -10.13 -75.32 10.33
N GLU A 72 -10.96 -74.45 10.92
CA GLU A 72 -11.34 -74.54 12.35
C GLU A 72 -12.03 -75.87 12.66
N THR A 73 -12.95 -76.32 11.80
CA THR A 73 -13.63 -77.61 11.96
C THR A 73 -12.64 -78.78 11.89
N GLN A 74 -11.67 -78.73 10.97
CA GLN A 74 -10.62 -79.75 10.88
C GLN A 74 -9.73 -79.76 12.12
N LEU A 75 -9.38 -78.58 12.66
CA LEU A 75 -8.58 -78.44 13.86
C LEU A 75 -9.29 -79.04 15.08
N ILE A 76 -10.57 -78.71 15.30
CA ILE A 76 -11.38 -79.28 16.38
C ILE A 76 -11.42 -80.81 16.29
N LYS A 77 -11.58 -81.36 15.08
CA LYS A 77 -11.60 -82.81 14.86
C LYS A 77 -10.26 -83.46 15.20
N MET A 78 -9.14 -82.80 14.88
CA MET A 78 -7.80 -83.27 15.23
C MET A 78 -7.54 -83.22 16.74
N VAL A 79 -7.94 -82.14 17.41
CA VAL A 79 -7.82 -81.96 18.87
C VAL A 79 -8.57 -83.05 19.65
N ASN A 80 -9.80 -83.38 19.21
CA ASN A 80 -10.58 -84.45 19.83
C ASN A 80 -9.91 -85.82 19.67
N LYS A 81 -9.30 -86.09 18.51
CA LYS A 81 -8.54 -87.32 18.25
C LYS A 81 -7.30 -87.41 19.13
N LEU A 82 -6.59 -86.30 19.30
CA LEU A 82 -5.43 -86.19 20.18
C LEU A 82 -5.81 -86.50 21.63
N SER A 83 -6.90 -85.91 22.13
CA SER A 83 -7.40 -86.16 23.49
C SER A 83 -7.74 -87.63 23.72
N PHE A 84 -8.37 -88.29 22.75
CA PHE A 84 -8.66 -89.73 22.82
C PHE A 84 -7.40 -90.59 22.84
N LEU A 85 -6.41 -90.27 22.00
CA LEU A 85 -5.12 -90.97 21.98
C LEU A 85 -4.37 -90.80 23.30
N GLN A 86 -4.37 -89.60 23.86
CA GLN A 86 -3.72 -89.28 25.13
C GLN A 86 -4.33 -90.09 26.28
N HIS A 87 -5.66 -90.20 26.32
CA HIS A 87 -6.34 -91.06 27.30
C HIS A 87 -5.97 -92.55 27.14
N ARG A 88 -5.85 -93.05 25.90
CA ARG A 88 -5.40 -94.43 25.65
C ARG A 88 -3.97 -94.66 26.10
N ILE A 89 -3.06 -93.73 25.84
CA ILE A 89 -1.66 -93.80 26.27
C ILE A 89 -1.55 -93.82 27.79
N GLN A 90 -2.32 -92.97 28.48
CA GLN A 90 -2.37 -92.95 29.94
C GLN A 90 -2.80 -94.31 30.51
N LYS A 91 -3.87 -94.87 29.96
CA LYS A 91 -4.40 -96.18 30.36
C LYS A 91 -3.39 -97.32 30.13
N LEU A 92 -2.64 -97.26 29.04
CA LEU A 92 -1.58 -98.23 28.73
C LEU A 92 -0.37 -98.07 29.65
N ARG A 93 0.02 -96.83 30.01
CA ARG A 93 1.11 -96.58 30.97
C ARG A 93 0.78 -97.13 32.36
N GLU A 94 -0.46 -96.99 32.82
CA GLU A 94 -0.92 -97.57 34.09
C GLU A 94 -0.82 -99.10 34.10
N THR A 95 -0.99 -99.76 32.94
CA THR A 95 -0.79 -101.21 32.80
C THR A 95 0.66 -101.66 32.59
N THR A 96 1.60 -100.74 32.33
CA THR A 96 2.99 -101.06 31.92
C THR A 96 4.00 -101.07 33.07
N ILE A 97 3.61 -100.82 34.33
CA ILE A 97 4.47 -101.06 35.52
C ILE A 97 4.50 -102.57 35.87
N LEU A 98 4.70 -103.43 34.86
CA LEU A 98 5.16 -104.80 35.04
C LEU A 98 6.43 -104.91 34.20
N ASP A 99 7.55 -105.19 34.87
CA ASP A 99 8.86 -105.34 34.24
C ASP A 99 8.87 -106.59 33.34
N MET A 100 8.83 -106.39 32.02
CA MET A 100 8.66 -107.43 30.99
C MET A 100 10.01 -107.97 30.48
N THR A 101 11.11 -107.73 31.20
CA THR A 101 12.46 -108.22 30.84
C THR A 101 12.59 -109.75 30.80
N HIS A 102 11.61 -110.49 31.33
CA HIS A 102 11.60 -111.96 31.37
C HIS A 102 10.97 -112.67 30.16
N LEU A 103 10.38 -111.95 29.20
CA LEU A 103 9.57 -112.56 28.13
C LEU A 103 10.37 -113.18 26.97
N LEU A 104 11.70 -113.26 27.05
CA LEU A 104 12.54 -113.71 25.93
C LEU A 104 12.65 -115.23 25.75
N SER A 105 12.10 -116.08 26.62
CA SER A 105 12.18 -117.53 26.42
C SER A 105 11.15 -118.00 25.40
N THR A 106 11.60 -118.42 24.23
CA THR A 106 10.78 -119.20 23.30
C THR A 106 10.30 -120.48 24.01
N ASN A 107 9.00 -120.78 23.93
CA ASN A 107 8.43 -121.98 24.55
C ASN A 107 8.88 -123.28 23.86
N THR A 108 9.79 -123.20 22.88
CA THR A 108 10.40 -124.33 22.17
C THR A 108 10.89 -125.43 23.11
N LEU A 109 11.49 -125.07 24.25
CA LEU A 109 11.93 -126.03 25.26
C LEU A 109 10.75 -126.78 25.92
N VAL A 110 9.65 -126.09 26.18
CA VAL A 110 8.43 -126.65 26.78
C VAL A 110 7.72 -127.59 25.79
N PHE A 111 7.64 -127.23 24.51
CA PHE A 111 7.08 -128.10 23.48
C PHE A 111 7.90 -129.37 23.28
N ASN A 112 9.24 -129.27 23.27
CA ASN A 112 10.11 -130.44 23.18
C ASN A 112 9.95 -131.36 24.40
N LEU A 113 9.86 -130.79 25.61
CA LEU A 113 9.58 -131.55 26.84
C LEU A 113 8.22 -132.29 26.78
N ILE A 114 7.16 -131.66 26.26
CA ILE A 114 5.85 -132.31 26.11
C ILE A 114 5.91 -133.48 25.12
N LEU A 115 6.67 -133.34 24.02
CA LEU A 115 6.88 -134.41 23.04
C LEU A 115 7.65 -135.59 23.65
N ASP A 116 8.73 -135.32 24.39
CA ASP A 116 9.53 -136.34 25.07
C ASP A 116 8.71 -137.09 26.13
N VAL A 117 7.92 -136.36 26.93
CA VAL A 117 7.03 -136.97 27.95
C VAL A 117 5.96 -137.85 27.28
N ARG A 118 5.39 -137.42 26.15
CA ARG A 118 4.43 -138.23 25.39
C ARG A 118 5.06 -139.51 24.86
N ALA A 119 6.29 -139.44 24.35
CA ALA A 119 7.03 -140.62 23.88
C ALA A 119 7.33 -141.60 25.04
N ASN A 120 7.75 -141.08 26.20
CA ASN A 120 8.06 -141.89 27.38
C ASN A 120 6.81 -142.58 27.96
N ILE A 121 5.67 -141.88 28.03
CA ILE A 121 4.40 -142.46 28.50
C ILE A 121 3.95 -143.59 27.58
N LYS A 122 4.08 -143.40 26.26
CA LYS A 122 3.75 -144.43 25.27
C LYS A 122 4.62 -145.67 25.43
N LEU A 123 5.94 -145.47 25.58
CA LEU A 123 6.90 -146.57 25.74
C LEU A 123 6.67 -147.35 27.05
N LEU A 124 6.40 -146.66 28.15
CA LEU A 124 6.03 -147.28 29.43
C LEU A 124 4.70 -148.03 29.35
N GLY A 125 3.70 -147.47 28.66
CA GLY A 125 2.41 -148.12 28.42
C GLY A 125 2.57 -149.40 27.60
N ASP A 126 3.37 -149.36 26.53
CA ASP A 126 3.65 -150.51 25.67
C ASP A 126 4.36 -151.65 26.42
N LEU A 127 5.39 -151.33 27.24
CA LEU A 127 6.08 -152.29 28.10
C LEU A 127 5.15 -152.91 29.16
N ALA A 128 4.34 -152.10 29.84
CA ALA A 128 3.42 -152.58 30.87
C ALA A 128 2.33 -153.50 30.31
N ARG A 129 1.94 -153.29 29.05
CA ARG A 129 0.93 -154.08 28.33
C ARG A 129 1.44 -155.47 27.92
N GLU A 130 2.74 -155.61 27.71
CA GLU A 130 3.41 -156.88 27.36
C GLU A 130 3.46 -157.83 28.58
N ASP A 131 3.64 -157.30 29.79
CA ASP A 131 3.79 -158.08 31.02
C ASP A 131 2.48 -158.34 31.80
N ASN A 132 1.43 -157.51 31.67
CA ASN A 132 0.21 -157.58 32.51
C ASN A 132 -1.09 -157.54 31.70
N THR A 133 -1.58 -158.71 31.27
CA THR A 133 -2.81 -158.85 30.46
C THR A 133 -4.11 -158.54 31.20
N LEU A 134 -4.13 -158.61 32.54
CA LEU A 134 -5.33 -158.36 33.38
C LEU A 134 -5.63 -156.86 33.60
N LEU A 135 -4.63 -155.97 33.46
CA LEU A 135 -4.75 -154.52 33.77
C LEU A 135 -4.73 -153.64 32.51
N LYS A 136 -4.88 -154.25 31.33
CA LYS A 136 -4.74 -153.59 30.03
C LYS A 136 -5.66 -152.38 29.86
N ASP A 137 -6.93 -152.53 30.24
CA ASP A 137 -7.94 -151.46 30.09
C ASP A 137 -7.65 -150.26 31.02
N GLU A 138 -7.09 -150.50 32.21
CA GLU A 138 -6.70 -149.43 33.13
C GLU A 138 -5.45 -148.69 32.65
N ILE A 139 -4.48 -149.40 32.09
CA ILE A 139 -3.29 -148.81 31.44
C ILE A 139 -3.72 -147.93 30.27
N ASP A 140 -4.64 -148.40 29.41
CA ASP A 140 -5.14 -147.64 28.26
C ASP A 140 -5.93 -146.40 28.70
N ASN A 141 -6.73 -146.50 29.77
CA ASN A 141 -7.44 -145.37 30.36
C ASN A 141 -6.46 -144.31 30.91
N PHE A 142 -5.44 -144.71 31.68
CA PHE A 142 -4.44 -143.78 32.21
C PHE A 142 -3.61 -143.11 31.11
N GLN A 143 -3.22 -143.87 30.08
CA GLN A 143 -2.50 -143.32 28.93
C GLN A 143 -3.36 -142.30 28.17
N THR A 144 -4.64 -142.61 27.93
CA THR A 144 -5.60 -141.69 27.29
C THR A 144 -5.79 -140.42 28.12
N GLN A 145 -5.90 -140.55 29.45
CA GLN A 145 -6.05 -139.40 30.35
C GLN A 145 -4.79 -138.53 30.38
N ALA A 146 -3.60 -139.14 30.34
CA ALA A 146 -2.34 -138.42 30.29
C ALA A 146 -2.14 -137.69 28.95
N GLU A 147 -2.47 -138.32 27.82
CA GLU A 147 -2.44 -137.69 26.49
C GLU A 147 -3.42 -136.51 26.39
N LEU A 148 -4.61 -136.65 26.98
CA LEU A 148 -5.60 -135.57 27.03
C LEU A 148 -5.07 -134.36 27.82
N LYS A 149 -4.52 -134.59 29.03
CA LYS A 149 -3.94 -133.52 29.85
C LYS A 149 -2.72 -132.86 29.18
N LEU A 150 -1.84 -133.64 28.55
CA LEU A 150 -0.70 -133.10 27.79
C LEU A 150 -1.15 -132.26 26.60
N SER A 151 -2.22 -132.68 25.91
CA SER A 151 -2.80 -131.88 24.80
C SER A 151 -3.43 -130.58 25.31
N GLN A 152 -4.07 -130.60 26.48
CA GLN A 152 -4.59 -129.37 27.12
C GLN A 152 -3.47 -128.40 27.49
N ILE A 153 -2.36 -128.89 28.05
CA ILE A 153 -1.19 -128.08 28.37
C ILE A 153 -0.58 -127.51 27.08
N GLN A 154 -0.41 -128.34 26.05
CA GLN A 154 0.16 -127.92 24.77
C GLN A 154 -0.69 -126.83 24.10
N ASN A 155 -2.02 -126.98 24.10
CA ASN A 155 -2.94 -125.96 23.59
C ASN A 155 -2.86 -124.66 24.39
N GLY A 156 -2.80 -124.75 25.73
CA GLY A 156 -2.59 -123.59 26.61
C GLY A 156 -1.28 -122.85 26.29
N CYS A 157 -0.19 -123.58 26.03
CA CYS A 157 1.08 -123.00 25.62
C CYS A 157 1.00 -122.29 24.25
N TYR A 158 0.28 -122.85 23.27
CA TYR A 158 0.07 -122.19 21.98
C TYR A 158 -0.75 -120.90 22.09
N THR A 159 -1.83 -120.92 22.89
CA THR A 159 -2.63 -119.73 23.17
C THR A 159 -1.76 -118.65 23.82
N PHE A 160 -0.99 -119.02 24.85
CA PHE A 160 -0.09 -118.09 25.53
C PHE A 160 0.98 -117.51 24.59
N GLU A 161 1.61 -118.31 23.73
CA GLU A 161 2.64 -117.81 22.80
C GLU A 161 2.06 -116.89 21.73
N THR A 162 0.81 -117.15 21.30
CA THR A 162 0.08 -116.26 20.38
C THR A 162 -0.19 -114.90 21.03
N GLU A 163 -0.70 -114.89 22.26
CA GLU A 163 -0.96 -113.67 23.04
C GLU A 163 0.34 -112.87 23.29
N VAL A 164 1.43 -113.55 23.66
CA VAL A 164 2.75 -112.93 23.85
C VAL A 164 3.27 -112.30 22.56
N THR A 165 3.10 -112.98 21.42
CA THR A 165 3.53 -112.44 20.12
C THR A 165 2.73 -111.21 19.73
N GLN A 166 1.42 -111.22 19.97
CA GLN A 166 0.56 -110.06 19.75
C GLN A 166 0.96 -108.87 20.63
N LEU A 167 1.21 -109.10 21.92
CA LEU A 167 1.69 -108.07 22.85
C LEU A 167 3.03 -107.47 22.43
N ARG A 168 3.97 -108.29 21.91
CA ARG A 168 5.24 -107.80 21.36
C ARG A 168 5.02 -106.86 20.18
N GLN A 169 4.11 -107.22 19.27
CA GLN A 169 3.82 -106.38 18.11
C GLN A 169 3.15 -105.06 18.52
N GLU A 170 2.22 -105.11 19.49
CA GLU A 170 1.59 -103.91 20.04
C GLU A 170 2.62 -102.99 20.73
N PHE A 171 3.58 -103.55 21.47
CA PHE A 171 4.66 -102.80 22.08
C PHE A 171 5.56 -102.09 21.06
N ILE A 172 5.92 -102.77 19.96
CA ILE A 172 6.71 -102.16 18.87
C ILE A 172 5.92 -101.00 18.25
N ASN A 173 4.63 -101.19 17.98
CA ASN A 173 3.78 -100.14 17.42
C ASN A 173 3.70 -98.93 18.36
N LEU A 174 3.54 -99.15 19.67
CA LEU A 174 3.52 -98.08 20.68
C LEU A 174 4.86 -97.34 20.75
N ARG A 175 5.99 -98.04 20.67
CA ARG A 175 7.31 -97.43 20.63
C ARG A 175 7.49 -96.52 19.42
N ASN A 176 7.03 -96.97 18.25
CA ASN A 176 7.08 -96.17 17.02
C ASN A 176 6.19 -94.92 17.11
N ILE A 177 4.99 -95.03 17.69
CA ILE A 177 4.11 -93.88 17.93
C ILE A 177 4.81 -92.86 18.85
N ASN A 178 5.49 -93.33 19.90
CA ASN A 178 6.19 -92.46 20.84
C ASN A 178 7.37 -91.73 20.17
N LEU A 179 8.12 -92.40 19.28
CA LEU A 179 9.18 -91.76 18.48
C LEU A 179 8.62 -90.66 17.58
N ASN A 180 7.53 -90.93 16.85
CA ASN A 180 6.89 -89.94 15.98
C ASN A 180 6.36 -88.74 16.78
N GLN A 181 5.85 -88.95 18.00
CA GLN A 181 5.44 -87.86 18.88
C GLN A 181 6.62 -86.98 19.29
N GLN A 182 7.79 -87.57 19.54
CA GLN A 182 8.99 -86.82 19.86
C GLN A 182 9.48 -85.98 18.68
N GLU A 183 9.47 -86.53 17.45
CA GLU A 183 9.82 -85.78 16.24
C GLU A 183 8.90 -84.58 16.02
N LEU A 184 7.58 -84.78 16.12
CA LEU A 184 6.60 -83.68 16.01
C LEU A 184 6.81 -82.60 17.07
N THR A 185 7.19 -82.99 18.29
CA THR A 185 7.48 -82.03 19.37
C THR A 185 8.73 -81.21 19.07
N ASN A 186 9.76 -81.85 18.52
CA ASN A 186 10.99 -81.15 18.13
C ASN A 186 10.73 -80.20 16.96
N GLU A 187 9.98 -80.63 15.93
CA GLU A 187 9.59 -79.79 14.80
C GLU A 187 8.76 -78.57 15.24
N LEU A 188 7.81 -78.77 16.15
CA LEU A 188 7.02 -77.68 16.73
C LEU A 188 7.92 -76.67 17.47
N GLY A 189 8.93 -77.15 18.20
CA GLY A 189 9.93 -76.32 18.85
C GLY A 189 10.68 -75.43 17.85
N THR A 190 11.21 -76.01 16.78
CA THR A 190 11.92 -75.29 15.72
C THR A 190 11.05 -74.23 15.03
N ILE A 191 9.80 -74.56 14.73
CA ILE A 191 8.84 -73.62 14.14
C ILE A 191 8.59 -72.45 15.09
N ASN A 192 8.42 -72.74 16.38
CA ASN A 192 8.14 -71.71 17.38
C ASN A 192 9.33 -70.75 17.58
N GLU A 193 10.57 -71.26 17.56
CA GLU A 193 11.77 -70.40 17.56
C GLU A 193 11.87 -69.53 16.31
N THR A 194 11.62 -70.11 15.13
CA THR A 194 11.65 -69.36 13.86
C THR A 194 10.61 -68.24 13.83
N LEU A 195 9.40 -68.52 14.31
CA LEU A 195 8.34 -67.51 14.40
C LEU A 195 8.70 -66.40 15.39
N LYS A 196 9.32 -66.76 16.52
CA LYS A 196 9.78 -65.79 17.51
C LYS A 196 10.84 -64.86 16.92
N GLU A 197 11.85 -65.38 16.23
CA GLU A 197 12.87 -64.55 15.55
C GLU A 197 12.25 -63.62 14.51
N GLN A 198 11.28 -64.09 13.72
CA GLN A 198 10.58 -63.24 12.76
C GLN A 198 9.80 -62.12 13.44
N LEU A 199 9.18 -62.41 14.59
CA LEU A 199 8.39 -61.46 15.35
C LEU A 199 9.29 -60.39 16.01
N ASP A 200 10.46 -60.80 16.52
CA ASP A 200 11.48 -59.88 17.05
C ASP A 200 11.97 -58.93 15.94
N VAL A 201 12.32 -59.45 14.75
CA VAL A 201 12.73 -58.63 13.59
C VAL A 201 11.64 -57.64 13.15
N LEU A 202 10.37 -58.06 13.18
CA LEU A 202 9.25 -57.16 12.87
C LEU A 202 9.07 -56.09 13.94
N THR A 203 9.30 -56.44 15.20
CA THR A 203 9.23 -55.51 16.34
C THR A 203 10.29 -54.42 16.20
N ASP A 204 11.55 -54.79 15.95
CA ASP A 204 12.66 -53.84 15.74
C ASP A 204 12.39 -52.88 14.57
N LYS A 205 11.84 -53.41 13.47
CA LYS A 205 11.44 -52.59 12.31
C LYS A 205 10.33 -51.62 12.65
N ASN A 206 9.34 -52.06 13.43
CA ASN A 206 8.24 -51.21 13.85
C ASN A 206 8.72 -50.07 14.77
N GLU A 207 9.64 -50.35 15.69
CA GLU A 207 10.29 -49.33 16.52
C GLU A 207 11.06 -48.31 15.67
N THR A 208 11.80 -48.79 14.67
CA THR A 208 12.52 -47.93 13.71
C THR A 208 11.57 -47.00 12.96
N PHE A 209 10.46 -47.54 12.42
CA PHE A 209 9.46 -46.72 11.73
C PHE A 209 8.81 -45.69 12.65
N GLN A 210 8.57 -46.02 13.92
CA GLN A 210 8.04 -45.05 14.88
C GLN A 210 9.03 -43.92 15.17
N ALA A 211 10.32 -44.23 15.31
CA ALA A 211 11.34 -43.21 15.47
C ALA A 211 11.41 -42.25 14.26
N GLU A 212 11.37 -42.80 13.03
CA GLU A 212 11.34 -41.99 11.81
C GLU A 212 10.09 -41.12 11.70
N MET A 213 8.91 -41.65 12.06
CA MET A 213 7.67 -40.86 12.11
C MET A 213 7.78 -39.70 13.10
N ASN A 214 8.27 -39.96 14.31
CA ASN A 214 8.41 -38.93 15.34
C ASN A 214 9.36 -37.81 14.89
N GLU A 215 10.48 -38.17 14.25
CA GLU A 215 11.41 -37.17 13.72
C GLU A 215 10.79 -36.36 12.58
N LYS A 216 10.02 -37.00 11.69
CA LYS A 216 9.31 -36.30 10.61
C LYS A 216 8.25 -35.32 11.16
N THR A 217 7.53 -35.72 12.21
CA THR A 217 6.58 -34.83 12.91
C THR A 217 7.31 -33.62 13.49
N ARG A 218 8.44 -33.83 14.18
CA ARG A 218 9.27 -32.75 14.73
C ARG A 218 9.75 -31.78 13.66
N LEU A 219 10.22 -32.28 12.52
CA LEU A 219 10.65 -31.44 11.39
C LEU A 219 9.48 -30.65 10.78
N TYR A 220 8.29 -31.24 10.73
CA TYR A 220 7.08 -30.56 10.25
C TYR A 220 6.68 -29.41 11.19
N GLU A 221 6.69 -29.64 12.49
CA GLU A 221 6.45 -28.60 13.50
C GLU A 221 7.46 -27.45 13.36
N GLN A 222 8.76 -27.76 13.23
CA GLN A 222 9.78 -26.74 13.04
C GLN A 222 9.58 -25.94 11.72
N ALA A 223 9.17 -26.60 10.64
CA ALA A 223 8.88 -25.91 9.38
C ALA A 223 7.65 -25.00 9.51
N GLN A 224 6.66 -25.41 10.30
CA GLN A 224 5.47 -24.63 10.58
C GLN A 224 5.81 -23.38 11.42
N ASP A 225 6.59 -23.52 12.47
CA ASP A 225 7.07 -22.39 13.29
C ASP A 225 7.81 -21.35 12.43
N ARG A 226 8.71 -21.81 11.55
CA ARG A 226 9.42 -20.93 10.61
C ARG A 226 8.50 -20.25 9.61
N LEU A 227 7.44 -20.92 9.16
CA LEU A 227 6.46 -20.32 8.25
C LEU A 227 5.70 -19.20 8.96
N ASP A 228 5.34 -19.41 10.22
CA ASP A 228 4.61 -18.42 11.01
C ASP A 228 5.50 -17.22 11.37
N GLU A 229 6.78 -17.44 11.71
CA GLU A 229 7.77 -16.35 11.85
C GLU A 229 7.89 -15.51 10.55
N CYS A 230 7.98 -16.17 9.40
CA CYS A 230 8.08 -15.51 8.10
C CYS A 230 6.81 -14.73 7.72
N ARG A 231 5.64 -15.18 8.21
CA ARG A 231 4.36 -14.46 8.05
C ARG A 231 4.33 -13.21 8.91
N ASP A 232 4.77 -13.30 10.15
CA ASP A 232 4.85 -12.16 11.06
C ASP A 232 5.82 -11.10 10.53
N GLU A 233 7.01 -11.50 10.06
CA GLU A 233 7.96 -10.60 9.39
C GLU A 233 7.34 -9.91 8.17
N ASN A 234 6.62 -10.66 7.33
CA ASN A 234 5.92 -10.08 6.17
C ASN A 234 4.83 -9.09 6.58
N TYR A 235 4.11 -9.36 7.67
CA TYR A 235 3.10 -8.44 8.19
C TYR A 235 3.74 -7.13 8.64
N GLN A 236 4.81 -7.21 9.42
CA GLN A 236 5.57 -6.04 9.88
C GLN A 236 6.14 -5.22 8.72
N LEU A 237 6.68 -5.89 7.70
CA LEU A 237 7.17 -5.22 6.49
C LEU A 237 6.04 -4.49 5.74
N ARG A 238 4.86 -5.10 5.62
CA ARG A 238 3.69 -4.46 4.99
C ARG A 238 3.24 -3.23 5.76
N GLU A 239 3.15 -3.33 7.08
CA GLU A 239 2.76 -2.21 7.94
C GLU A 239 3.76 -1.04 7.83
N SER A 240 5.07 -1.34 7.89
CA SER A 240 6.12 -0.35 7.68
C SER A 240 6.03 0.29 6.29
N LEU A 241 5.82 -0.50 5.24
CA LEU A 241 5.71 0.01 3.88
C LEU A 241 4.50 0.93 3.72
N GLN A 242 3.35 0.54 4.30
CA GLN A 242 2.15 1.36 4.31
C GLN A 242 2.41 2.71 4.99
N GLY A 243 3.02 2.72 6.18
CA GLY A 243 3.37 3.96 6.87
C GLY A 243 4.33 4.84 6.05
N THR A 244 5.32 4.26 5.37
CA THR A 244 6.19 5.03 4.46
C THR A 244 5.43 5.62 3.27
N HIS A 245 4.45 4.89 2.72
CA HIS A 245 3.63 5.37 1.62
C HIS A 245 2.73 6.54 2.03
N GLU A 246 2.10 6.46 3.19
CA GLU A 246 1.28 7.53 3.77
C GLU A 246 2.12 8.82 3.97
N ASN A 247 3.34 8.69 4.50
CA ASN A 247 4.27 9.81 4.65
C ASN A 247 4.65 10.45 3.30
N ILE A 248 4.88 9.64 2.25
CA ILE A 248 5.18 10.15 0.91
C ILE A 248 3.99 10.95 0.37
N ILE A 249 2.78 10.41 0.46
CA ILE A 249 1.55 11.10 0.01
C ILE A 249 1.39 12.44 0.74
N GLU A 250 1.58 12.47 2.06
CA GLU A 250 1.48 13.72 2.84
C GLU A 250 2.54 14.73 2.38
N SER A 251 3.77 14.27 2.15
CA SER A 251 4.87 15.12 1.67
C SER A 251 4.62 15.70 0.27
N GLU A 252 4.03 14.92 -0.64
CA GLU A 252 3.65 15.36 -1.99
C GLU A 252 2.56 16.44 -1.92
N SER A 253 1.54 16.23 -1.07
CA SER A 253 0.49 17.23 -0.81
C SER A 253 1.07 18.55 -0.26
N ALA A 254 2.00 18.45 0.70
CA ALA A 254 2.68 19.61 1.27
C ALA A 254 3.52 20.36 0.21
N TYR A 255 4.22 19.61 -0.66
CA TYR A 255 4.99 20.17 -1.78
C TYR A 255 4.10 20.93 -2.76
N ASP A 256 2.97 20.36 -3.18
CA ASP A 256 2.03 21.02 -4.08
C ASP A 256 1.46 22.32 -3.49
N LYS A 257 1.13 22.30 -2.19
CA LYS A 257 0.67 23.49 -1.47
C LYS A 257 1.75 24.57 -1.42
N LEU A 258 3.00 24.20 -1.19
CA LEU A 258 4.13 25.14 -1.20
C LEU A 258 4.36 25.72 -2.59
N LYS A 259 4.33 24.89 -3.62
CA LYS A 259 4.47 25.28 -5.03
C LYS A 259 3.40 26.31 -5.42
N GLN A 260 2.14 26.09 -5.02
CA GLN A 260 1.06 27.06 -5.24
C GLN A 260 1.31 28.39 -4.52
N LYS A 261 1.72 28.35 -3.24
CA LYS A 261 2.05 29.56 -2.48
C LYS A 261 3.16 30.38 -3.14
N ILE A 262 4.23 29.72 -3.58
CA ILE A 262 5.35 30.38 -4.28
C ILE A 262 4.88 31.02 -5.59
N CYS A 263 4.04 30.33 -6.36
CA CYS A 263 3.46 30.89 -7.59
C CYS A 263 2.66 32.17 -7.32
N ILE A 264 1.78 32.14 -6.32
CA ILE A 264 0.97 33.30 -5.91
C ILE A 264 1.87 34.45 -5.46
N LEU A 265 2.89 34.17 -4.64
CA LEU A 265 3.87 35.17 -4.19
C LEU A 265 4.63 35.79 -5.37
N GLY A 266 5.09 34.98 -6.32
CA GLY A 266 5.76 35.45 -7.53
C GLY A 266 4.88 36.37 -8.37
N LEU A 267 3.63 35.97 -8.64
CA LEU A 267 2.66 36.79 -9.37
C LEU A 267 2.34 38.10 -8.64
N THR A 268 2.18 38.04 -7.32
CA THR A 268 1.92 39.22 -6.49
C THR A 268 3.10 40.20 -6.54
N HIS A 269 4.33 39.69 -6.48
CA HIS A 269 5.53 40.51 -6.60
C HIS A 269 5.63 41.20 -7.98
N ILE A 270 5.36 40.46 -9.06
CA ILE A 270 5.34 41.00 -10.43
C ILE A 270 4.28 42.10 -10.55
N ALA A 271 3.06 41.87 -10.05
CA ALA A 271 1.98 42.84 -10.07
C ALA A 271 2.33 44.12 -9.28
N TRP A 272 2.92 43.97 -8.09
CA TRP A 272 3.40 45.09 -7.28
C TRP A 272 4.47 45.90 -8.03
N ARG A 273 5.46 45.22 -8.62
CA ARG A 273 6.53 45.87 -9.39
C ARG A 273 5.97 46.63 -10.60
N ALA A 274 5.04 46.02 -11.33
CA ALA A 274 4.37 46.66 -12.46
C ALA A 274 3.58 47.91 -12.03
N ARG A 275 2.87 47.85 -10.90
CA ARG A 275 2.16 49.00 -10.32
C ARG A 275 3.11 50.14 -9.97
N ASN A 276 4.24 49.85 -9.32
CA ASN A 276 5.23 50.87 -8.95
C ASN A 276 5.89 51.50 -10.19
N LEU A 277 6.22 50.70 -11.20
CA LEU A 277 6.75 51.22 -12.48
C LEU A 277 5.74 52.16 -13.14
N ARG A 278 4.46 51.79 -13.16
CA ARG A 278 3.39 52.64 -13.69
C ARG A 278 3.25 53.95 -12.90
N GLN A 279 3.33 53.90 -11.57
CA GLN A 279 3.30 55.09 -10.72
C GLN A 279 4.50 56.01 -10.99
N ALA A 280 5.71 55.46 -11.11
CA ALA A 280 6.90 56.23 -11.45
C ALA A 280 6.79 56.89 -12.84
N GLN A 281 6.21 56.20 -13.82
CA GLN A 281 5.94 56.77 -15.14
C GLN A 281 4.93 57.93 -15.07
N ILE A 282 3.85 57.78 -14.31
CA ILE A 282 2.85 58.84 -14.10
C ILE A 282 3.51 60.07 -13.47
N LEU A 283 4.26 59.89 -12.38
CA LEU A 283 4.98 61.00 -11.72
C LEU A 283 5.96 61.70 -12.67
N ASN A 284 6.66 60.95 -13.52
CA ASN A 284 7.56 61.53 -14.52
C ASN A 284 6.78 62.34 -15.58
N ILE A 285 5.62 61.86 -16.05
CA ILE A 285 4.76 62.59 -16.99
C ILE A 285 4.24 63.87 -16.34
N GLU A 286 3.74 63.79 -15.09
CA GLU A 286 3.24 64.94 -14.33
C GLU A 286 4.33 65.99 -14.12
N PHE A 287 5.53 65.56 -13.72
CA PHE A 287 6.67 66.46 -13.56
C PHE A 287 7.06 67.15 -14.87
N ASN A 288 7.14 66.42 -15.99
CA ASN A 288 7.48 66.99 -17.29
C ASN A 288 6.38 67.95 -17.80
N THR A 289 5.12 67.65 -17.49
CA THR A 289 3.98 68.53 -17.80
C THR A 289 4.08 69.83 -17.01
N ALA A 290 4.31 69.76 -15.69
CA ALA A 290 4.49 70.92 -14.84
C ALA A 290 5.70 71.77 -15.25
N LYS A 291 6.82 71.12 -15.58
CA LYS A 291 8.04 71.79 -16.09
C LYS A 291 7.76 72.55 -17.39
N THR A 292 6.99 71.96 -18.31
CA THR A 292 6.60 72.60 -19.58
C THR A 292 5.66 73.79 -19.34
N ALA A 293 4.67 73.63 -18.44
CA ALA A 293 3.77 74.71 -18.05
C ALA A 293 4.52 75.89 -17.43
N TRP A 294 5.49 75.64 -16.54
CA TRP A 294 6.33 76.67 -15.94
C TRP A 294 7.17 77.42 -16.98
N ARG A 295 7.78 76.70 -17.94
CA ARG A 295 8.50 77.34 -19.06
C ARG A 295 7.57 78.25 -19.87
N ASN A 296 6.37 77.78 -20.21
CA ASN A 296 5.40 78.57 -20.95
C ASN A 296 4.99 79.83 -20.17
N GLN A 297 4.77 79.72 -18.85
CA GLN A 297 4.45 80.87 -18.00
C GLN A 297 5.61 81.87 -17.91
N ARG A 298 6.85 81.39 -17.80
CA ARG A 298 8.05 82.22 -17.82
C ARG A 298 8.18 83.00 -19.13
N ASN A 299 7.96 82.33 -20.27
CA ASN A 299 7.99 82.98 -21.59
C ASN A 299 6.90 84.05 -21.71
N ARG A 300 5.68 83.78 -21.24
CA ARG A 300 4.60 84.78 -21.18
C ARG A 300 5.00 86.01 -20.37
N ASN A 301 5.57 85.80 -19.18
CA ASN A 301 6.04 86.90 -18.33
C ASN A 301 7.17 87.71 -18.98
N GLN A 302 8.08 87.06 -19.71
CA GLN A 302 9.12 87.75 -20.49
C GLN A 302 8.51 88.61 -21.59
N ASN A 303 7.50 88.10 -22.31
CA ASN A 303 6.82 88.82 -23.37
C ASN A 303 6.09 90.07 -22.81
N ILE A 304 5.36 89.92 -21.70
CA ILE A 304 4.74 91.06 -20.99
C ILE A 304 5.80 92.08 -20.55
N THR A 305 6.95 91.62 -20.07
CA THR A 305 8.04 92.52 -19.66
C THR A 305 8.60 93.30 -20.85
N GLN A 306 8.75 92.66 -22.01
CA GLN A 306 9.15 93.33 -23.26
C GLN A 306 8.11 94.36 -23.71
N GLU A 307 6.82 94.02 -23.69
CA GLU A 307 5.76 94.98 -24.00
C GLU A 307 5.75 96.17 -23.04
N LEU A 308 5.90 95.94 -21.73
CA LEU A 308 6.02 97.02 -20.74
C LEU A 308 7.25 97.92 -20.99
N GLN A 309 8.37 97.35 -21.46
CA GLN A 309 9.53 98.15 -21.88
C GLN A 309 9.25 98.96 -23.15
N ASN A 310 8.49 98.41 -24.10
CA ASN A 310 8.05 99.14 -25.30
C ASN A 310 7.16 100.33 -24.92
N TYR A 311 6.18 100.14 -24.03
CA TYR A 311 5.37 101.24 -23.48
C TYR A 311 6.23 102.29 -22.76
N ARG A 312 7.25 101.86 -22.00
CA ARG A 312 8.20 102.78 -21.32
C ARG A 312 9.08 103.56 -22.30
N ARG A 313 9.40 103.00 -23.47
CA ARG A 313 10.08 103.71 -24.57
C ARG A 313 9.12 104.69 -25.25
N HIS A 314 7.87 104.31 -25.47
CA HIS A 314 6.83 105.20 -25.99
C HIS A 314 6.59 106.41 -25.07
N GLY A 315 6.56 106.20 -23.75
CA GLY A 315 6.43 107.27 -22.76
C GLY A 315 7.59 108.28 -22.75
N ARG A 316 8.81 107.86 -23.12
CA ARG A 316 9.98 108.76 -23.24
C ARG A 316 9.97 109.59 -24.51
N ASN A 317 9.30 109.15 -25.57
CA ASN A 317 9.21 109.86 -26.84
C ASN A 317 8.17 111.00 -26.84
N LEU A 318 7.36 111.11 -25.79
CA LEU A 318 6.31 112.13 -25.62
C LEU A 318 6.79 113.42 -24.91
N GLN A 319 8.08 113.56 -24.61
CA GLN A 319 8.59 114.59 -23.70
C GLN A 319 9.27 115.80 -24.36
N ASN A 320 9.25 115.94 -25.69
CA ASN A 320 9.84 117.07 -26.40
C ASN A 320 8.79 117.79 -27.30
N ASP A 321 8.58 119.07 -27.00
CA ASP A 321 7.97 120.17 -27.77
C ASP A 321 6.43 120.41 -27.82
N LYS A 322 6.03 121.48 -27.11
CA LYS A 322 4.93 122.45 -27.32
C LYS A 322 3.56 121.94 -27.84
N GLU A 323 2.81 121.19 -27.02
CA GLU A 323 1.36 120.94 -27.22
C GLU A 323 0.45 121.92 -26.42
N PRO A 324 -0.70 122.37 -26.98
CA PRO A 324 -1.72 123.16 -26.29
C PRO A 324 -2.32 122.43 -25.07
N PRO A 325 -2.73 123.14 -24.00
CA PRO A 325 -3.24 122.52 -22.77
C PRO A 325 -4.42 121.54 -22.95
N ILE A 326 -5.20 121.71 -24.02
CA ILE A 326 -6.37 120.87 -24.37
C ILE A 326 -5.99 119.45 -24.83
N GLU A 327 -4.86 119.28 -25.53
CA GLU A 327 -4.42 117.94 -25.96
C GLU A 327 -3.84 117.12 -24.81
N TYR A 328 -3.23 117.80 -23.83
CA TYR A 328 -2.75 117.19 -22.59
C TYR A 328 -3.92 116.71 -21.71
N TYR A 329 -5.03 117.46 -21.64
CA TYR A 329 -6.27 117.03 -20.96
C TYR A 329 -6.85 115.76 -21.59
N ASN A 330 -6.89 115.67 -22.92
CA ASN A 330 -7.46 114.52 -23.64
C ASN A 330 -6.67 113.22 -23.41
N LYS A 331 -5.33 113.26 -23.30
CA LYS A 331 -4.51 112.08 -22.96
C LYS A 331 -4.82 111.52 -21.56
N PHE A 332 -5.11 112.39 -20.59
CA PHE A 332 -5.53 111.95 -19.24
C PHE A 332 -6.95 111.37 -19.23
N MET A 333 -7.86 111.88 -20.06
CA MET A 333 -9.20 111.31 -20.19
C MET A 333 -9.17 109.87 -20.72
N GLN A 334 -8.25 109.52 -21.62
CA GLN A 334 -8.06 108.13 -22.06
C GLN A 334 -7.60 107.21 -20.91
N ILE A 335 -6.72 107.68 -20.03
CA ILE A 335 -6.31 106.94 -18.82
C ILE A 335 -7.50 106.76 -17.88
N PHE A 336 -8.34 107.79 -17.71
CA PHE A 336 -9.53 107.71 -16.87
C PHE A 336 -10.59 106.75 -17.44
N GLN A 337 -10.73 106.65 -18.77
CA GLN A 337 -11.57 105.63 -19.40
C GLN A 337 -11.08 104.21 -19.12
N TYR A 338 -9.76 103.98 -19.12
CA TYR A 338 -9.18 102.69 -18.76
C TYR A 338 -9.32 102.37 -17.25
N GLY A 339 -9.30 103.39 -16.38
CA GLY A 339 -9.59 103.22 -14.96
C GLY A 339 -11.05 102.89 -14.68
N ASN A 340 -11.98 103.50 -15.42
CA ASN A 340 -13.42 103.23 -15.29
C ASN A 340 -13.79 101.78 -15.67
N THR A 341 -13.09 101.15 -16.64
CA THR A 341 -13.33 99.73 -17.00
C THR A 341 -12.86 98.74 -15.93
N LEU A 342 -12.02 99.17 -14.98
CA LEU A 342 -11.55 98.35 -13.86
C LEU A 342 -12.46 98.39 -12.61
N GLY A 343 -13.53 99.21 -12.62
CA GLY A 343 -14.59 99.17 -11.60
C GLY A 343 -14.17 99.55 -10.16
N VAL A 344 -13.18 100.43 -10.00
CA VAL A 344 -12.65 100.80 -8.66
C VAL A 344 -13.54 101.86 -7.99
N SER A 345 -14.20 101.51 -6.88
CA SER A 345 -15.15 102.36 -6.13
C SER A 345 -14.59 103.73 -5.68
N GLY A 346 -13.27 103.85 -5.49
CA GLY A 346 -12.62 105.10 -5.08
C GLY A 346 -12.28 106.07 -6.22
N PHE A 347 -12.49 105.70 -7.48
CA PHE A 347 -12.11 106.50 -8.65
C PHE A 347 -13.21 107.52 -9.05
N ASN A 348 -13.64 108.34 -8.09
CA ASN A 348 -14.69 109.34 -8.27
C ASN A 348 -14.15 110.67 -8.84
N ASP A 349 -15.06 111.57 -9.21
CA ASP A 349 -14.71 112.82 -9.90
C ASP A 349 -13.84 113.78 -9.07
N ALA A 350 -13.95 113.74 -7.74
CA ALA A 350 -13.09 114.52 -6.85
C ALA A 350 -11.62 114.04 -6.92
N VAL A 351 -11.39 112.71 -6.93
CA VAL A 351 -10.05 112.12 -7.06
C VAL A 351 -9.46 112.38 -8.45
N LYS A 352 -10.28 112.29 -9.51
CA LYS A 352 -9.87 112.64 -10.88
C LYS A 352 -9.40 114.10 -10.96
N THR A 353 -10.15 115.02 -10.34
CA THR A 353 -9.80 116.45 -10.26
C THR A 353 -8.54 116.70 -9.43
N GLN A 354 -8.34 115.96 -8.33
CA GLN A 354 -7.11 116.06 -7.53
C GLN A 354 -5.88 115.54 -8.30
N MET A 355 -6.02 114.48 -9.08
CA MET A 355 -4.95 113.98 -9.95
C MET A 355 -4.57 114.99 -11.04
N LEU A 356 -5.56 115.65 -11.65
CA LEU A 356 -5.33 116.72 -12.64
C LEU A 356 -4.61 117.92 -12.02
N SER A 357 -5.05 118.40 -10.85
CA SER A 357 -4.41 119.53 -10.16
C SER A 357 -2.98 119.21 -9.70
N SER A 358 -2.73 118.03 -9.10
CA SER A 358 -1.39 117.63 -8.63
C SER A 358 -0.35 117.57 -9.75
N ARG A 359 -0.74 117.13 -10.95
CA ARG A 359 0.17 117.02 -12.10
C ARG A 359 0.41 118.36 -12.79
N LEU A 360 -0.56 119.28 -12.75
CA LEU A 360 -0.46 120.62 -13.36
C LEU A 360 0.11 121.69 -12.42
N ALA A 361 0.26 121.40 -11.11
CA ALA A 361 0.88 122.27 -10.10
C ALA A 361 2.31 122.73 -10.45
N LYS A 362 2.98 122.08 -11.43
CA LYS A 362 4.28 122.53 -11.95
C LYS A 362 4.20 123.67 -12.97
N ARG A 363 3.02 124.00 -13.51
CA ARG A 363 2.87 124.98 -14.61
C ARG A 363 1.73 125.99 -14.42
N PHE A 364 0.67 125.62 -13.70
CA PHE A 364 -0.42 126.53 -13.30
C PHE A 364 -0.77 126.24 -11.83
N ILE A 365 -0.68 127.26 -10.97
CA ILE A 365 -0.92 127.11 -9.53
C ILE A 365 -2.41 127.42 -9.25
N PRO A 366 -3.23 126.41 -8.90
CA PRO A 366 -4.62 126.64 -8.56
C PRO A 366 -4.76 127.43 -7.24
N PRO A 367 -5.67 128.42 -7.17
CA PRO A 367 -5.94 129.15 -5.93
C PRO A 367 -6.54 128.23 -4.85
N ASN A 368 -6.31 128.57 -3.59
CA ASN A 368 -6.86 127.85 -2.43
C ASN A 368 -7.71 128.83 -1.59
N PRO A 369 -9.04 128.62 -1.44
CA PRO A 369 -9.84 127.49 -1.92
C PRO A 369 -9.98 127.44 -3.45
N PHE A 370 -10.00 126.22 -4.01
CA PHE A 370 -10.06 126.02 -5.47
C PHE A 370 -11.48 126.20 -6.00
N GLN A 371 -11.81 127.47 -6.28
CA GLN A 371 -13.11 127.92 -6.77
C GLN A 371 -12.98 128.53 -8.18
N ASN A 372 -14.03 128.38 -8.99
CA ASN A 372 -14.12 129.07 -10.28
C ASN A 372 -14.51 130.55 -10.08
N ASN A 373 -14.49 131.34 -11.16
CA ASN A 373 -14.82 132.76 -11.14
C ASN A 373 -16.25 133.07 -10.64
N ALA A 374 -17.13 132.05 -10.56
CA ALA A 374 -18.49 132.15 -10.04
C ALA A 374 -18.62 131.71 -8.56
N GLY A 375 -17.52 131.42 -7.87
CA GLY A 375 -17.50 131.01 -6.46
C GLY A 375 -17.81 129.53 -6.20
N ASN A 376 -18.00 128.71 -7.25
CA ASN A 376 -18.27 127.28 -7.13
C ASN A 376 -16.98 126.47 -6.98
N GLN A 377 -16.99 125.44 -6.13
CA GLN A 377 -15.85 124.55 -5.93
C GLN A 377 -15.55 123.74 -7.21
N VAL A 378 -14.30 123.80 -7.68
CA VAL A 378 -13.87 123.06 -8.88
C VAL A 378 -13.53 121.62 -8.49
N ASN A 379 -14.55 120.76 -8.46
CA ASN A 379 -14.45 119.36 -8.00
C ASN A 379 -14.75 118.31 -9.08
N THR A 380 -14.99 118.72 -10.33
CA THR A 380 -15.19 117.84 -11.49
C THR A 380 -14.19 118.15 -12.61
N PRO A 381 -13.78 117.15 -13.42
CA PRO A 381 -12.87 117.37 -14.54
C PRO A 381 -13.35 118.45 -15.53
N THR A 382 -14.66 118.56 -15.74
CA THR A 382 -15.27 119.58 -16.61
C THR A 382 -15.10 120.99 -16.06
N LEU A 383 -15.34 121.20 -14.75
CA LEU A 383 -15.11 122.49 -14.11
C LEU A 383 -13.61 122.84 -14.09
N PHE A 384 -12.74 121.84 -14.00
CA PHE A 384 -11.29 122.02 -14.07
C PHE A 384 -10.84 122.53 -15.45
N LEU A 385 -11.38 121.97 -16.53
CA LEU A 385 -11.10 122.43 -17.89
C LEU A 385 -11.52 123.90 -18.09
N GLY A 386 -12.71 124.28 -17.62
CA GLY A 386 -13.18 125.67 -17.68
C GLY A 386 -12.27 126.65 -16.93
N TRP A 387 -11.77 126.27 -15.75
CA TRP A 387 -10.78 127.07 -15.02
C TRP A 387 -9.43 127.19 -15.77
N LEU A 388 -8.97 126.09 -16.38
CA LEU A 388 -7.72 126.07 -17.13
C LEU A 388 -7.78 126.99 -18.36
N GLU A 389 -8.91 126.99 -19.09
CA GLU A 389 -9.13 127.87 -20.24
C GLU A 389 -9.16 129.35 -19.83
N ASP A 390 -9.81 129.69 -18.72
CA ASP A 390 -9.85 131.06 -18.22
C ASP A 390 -8.48 131.55 -17.74
N LYS A 391 -7.73 130.72 -17.00
CA LYS A 391 -6.37 131.08 -16.57
C LYS A 391 -5.39 131.18 -17.73
N TYR A 392 -5.53 130.34 -18.75
CA TYR A 392 -4.74 130.44 -19.96
C TYR A 392 -5.04 131.75 -20.71
N ARG A 393 -6.32 132.18 -20.78
CA ARG A 393 -6.71 133.48 -21.34
C ARG A 393 -6.13 134.65 -20.54
N GLU A 394 -6.19 134.62 -19.21
CA GLU A 394 -5.70 135.69 -18.34
C GLU A 394 -4.17 135.88 -18.46
N VAL A 395 -3.41 134.77 -18.50
CA VAL A 395 -1.93 134.83 -18.57
C VAL A 395 -1.43 135.31 -19.94
N ILE A 396 -2.11 134.97 -21.04
CA ILE A 396 -1.72 135.40 -22.39
C ILE A 396 -2.19 136.83 -22.71
N ILE A 397 -3.34 137.28 -22.18
CA ILE A 397 -3.82 138.66 -22.38
C ILE A 397 -3.07 139.65 -21.47
N GLY A 398 -2.68 139.24 -20.26
CA GLY A 398 -1.90 140.08 -19.33
C GLY A 398 -0.45 140.32 -19.76
N THR A 399 0.19 139.32 -20.41
CA THR A 399 1.57 139.45 -20.90
C THR A 399 1.69 140.31 -22.17
N SER A 400 0.63 140.40 -22.98
CA SER A 400 0.60 141.24 -24.18
C SER A 400 0.34 142.73 -23.87
N GLN A 401 -0.42 143.06 -22.82
CA GLN A 401 -0.62 144.44 -22.37
C GLN A 401 0.59 145.04 -21.62
N ALA A 402 1.36 144.24 -20.89
CA ALA A 402 2.58 144.69 -20.21
C ALA A 402 3.69 145.11 -21.21
N SER A 403 3.84 144.37 -22.31
CA SER A 403 4.79 144.70 -23.38
C SER A 403 4.41 145.96 -24.17
N MET A 404 3.11 146.23 -24.36
CA MET A 404 2.66 147.48 -24.99
C MET A 404 2.86 148.71 -24.09
N LYS A 405 2.72 148.57 -22.77
CA LYS A 405 2.89 149.69 -21.83
C LYS A 405 4.37 150.07 -21.60
N ALA A 406 5.29 149.11 -21.78
CA ALA A 406 6.73 149.35 -21.77
C ALA A 406 7.20 150.14 -23.01
N HIS A 407 6.66 149.84 -24.20
CA HIS A 407 7.02 150.56 -25.43
C HIS A 407 6.47 151.99 -25.54
N ILE A 408 5.37 152.32 -24.84
CA ILE A 408 4.74 153.66 -24.93
C ILE A 408 5.35 154.67 -23.94
N ASN A 409 6.09 154.22 -22.91
CA ASN A 409 6.66 155.09 -21.87
C ASN A 409 8.18 155.35 -22.02
N GLU A 410 8.79 154.93 -23.12
CA GLU A 410 10.21 155.15 -23.38
C GLU A 410 10.44 156.55 -23.98
N LYS A 411 11.09 157.46 -23.21
CA LYS A 411 11.49 158.80 -23.65
C LYS A 411 12.98 158.80 -23.96
N PHE A 412 13.33 159.01 -25.24
CA PHE A 412 14.70 159.13 -25.72
C PHE A 412 15.32 160.48 -25.35
N SER A 413 16.56 160.46 -24.83
CA SER A 413 17.33 161.66 -24.47
C SER A 413 18.51 161.89 -25.45
N PRO A 414 18.85 163.14 -25.83
CA PRO A 414 19.89 163.41 -26.83
C PRO A 414 21.33 163.06 -26.44
N LEU A 415 21.57 162.55 -25.23
CA LEU A 415 22.89 162.20 -24.71
C LEU A 415 23.13 160.69 -24.63
N ASP A 416 22.20 159.87 -25.11
CA ASP A 416 22.31 158.41 -25.06
C ASP A 416 23.22 157.87 -26.18
N ILE A 417 24.17 156.99 -25.84
CA ILE A 417 25.17 156.40 -26.76
C ILE A 417 24.94 154.87 -26.81
N PRO A 418 25.13 154.17 -27.95
CA PRO A 418 24.50 152.86 -28.22
C PRO A 418 24.76 151.71 -27.24
N ASP A 419 25.75 151.80 -26.35
CA ASP A 419 25.96 150.81 -25.27
C ASP A 419 24.95 150.93 -24.12
N SER A 420 24.07 151.95 -24.11
CA SER A 420 23.05 152.15 -23.07
C SER A 420 21.74 151.36 -23.30
N TYR A 421 21.63 150.58 -24.39
CA TYR A 421 20.45 149.75 -24.69
C TYR A 421 20.87 148.33 -25.09
N LYS A 422 20.70 147.35 -24.19
CA LYS A 422 20.87 145.91 -24.45
C LYS A 422 19.58 145.15 -24.24
#